data_AF-A0AAW0BTY1-F1
#
_entry.id   AF-A0AAW0BTY1-F1
#
_cell.length_a   1.000
_cell.length_b   1.000
_cell.length_c   1.000
_cell.angle_alpha   90.00
_cell.angle_beta   90.00
_cell.angle_gamma   90.00
#
_symmetry.space_group_name_H-M   'P 1'
#
loop_
_entity.id
_entity.type
_entity.pdbx_description
1 polymer ?
#
loop_
_entity_poly.entity_id
_entity_poly.type
_entity_poly.pdbx_seq_one_letter_code
_entity_poly.pdbx_strand_id
1 'polypeptide(L)'
;MIETPAADSIPWSFLTRYCEVSCRWVASQDGDSGRLAAYRNLTNLIDLRMDLPDHIFLQAATVPVVLPNVRSVSLRLHGLYGSIQALAMPMLEEFNIEFSHLSHTSYLVDPYAAFHPVLCLFPRRCHSPSHVRVLRAMSGSVFPPFDCASALEQFPNLVELSLNIPYVVSNTLVSRLVPHDGNLPLAPKLERIHFPNRSLLHNDCLWQNFVEMLYARFRPTVHGVSRLQTFEFPTDSRAYDFDVVAGLKTLRERNHWDIRVGSDCVFPAWDEWRMC
;
A
#
# COMPACT_ATOMS: atom_id res chain seq x y z
N MET A 1 -9.01 10.60 -18.72
CA MET A 1 -9.50 11.52 -17.69
C MET A 1 -11.00 11.63 -17.92
N ILE A 2 -11.81 10.90 -17.15
CA ILE A 2 -13.24 11.20 -17.10
C ILE A 2 -13.32 12.34 -16.10
N GLU A 3 -13.32 13.57 -16.64
CA GLU A 3 -13.85 14.73 -15.91
C GLU A 3 -15.19 14.30 -15.34
N THR A 4 -15.45 14.60 -14.08
CA THR A 4 -16.73 14.39 -13.41
C THR A 4 -17.84 14.61 -14.43
N PRO A 5 -18.51 13.55 -14.94
CA PRO A 5 -19.65 13.77 -15.82
C PRO A 5 -20.60 14.62 -14.99
N ALA A 6 -21.24 15.63 -15.61
CA ALA A 6 -22.33 16.35 -14.98
C ALA A 6 -23.19 15.30 -14.25
N ALA A 7 -23.16 15.33 -12.91
CA ALA A 7 -23.40 14.18 -12.04
C ALA A 7 -24.87 13.71 -12.03
N ASP A 8 -25.65 14.18 -13.00
CA ASP A 8 -27.10 14.07 -13.06
C ASP A 8 -27.60 13.13 -14.17
N SER A 9 -26.72 12.53 -15.00
CA SER A 9 -27.17 11.70 -16.15
C SER A 9 -26.94 10.20 -16.05
N ILE A 10 -26.00 9.72 -15.22
CA ILE A 10 -25.72 8.29 -15.06
C ILE A 10 -26.08 7.88 -13.62
N PRO A 11 -27.02 6.94 -13.42
CA PRO A 11 -27.32 6.45 -12.08
C PRO A 11 -26.09 5.79 -11.47
N TRP A 12 -25.84 6.05 -10.18
CA TRP A 12 -24.67 5.58 -9.43
C TRP A 12 -24.46 4.06 -9.52
N SER A 13 -25.55 3.30 -9.63
CA SER A 13 -25.51 1.85 -9.79
C SER A 13 -24.92 1.38 -11.12
N PHE A 14 -24.79 2.22 -12.15
CA PHE A 14 -24.15 1.84 -13.42
C PHE A 14 -22.65 2.15 -13.46
N LEU A 15 -22.11 2.82 -12.45
CA LEU A 15 -20.69 3.16 -12.41
C LEU A 15 -19.84 1.93 -12.08
N THR A 16 -18.95 1.57 -13.00
CA THR A 16 -17.90 0.55 -12.78
C THR A 16 -16.58 1.18 -12.33
N ARG A 17 -16.39 2.49 -12.59
CA ARG A 17 -15.22 3.26 -12.18
C ARG A 17 -15.65 4.59 -11.58
N TYR A 18 -14.96 5.01 -10.54
CA TYR A 18 -15.23 6.28 -9.86
C TYR A 18 -13.93 6.93 -9.39
N CYS A 19 -13.77 8.22 -9.70
CA CYS A 19 -12.64 9.04 -9.29
C CYS A 19 -13.18 10.30 -8.59
N GLU A 20 -12.94 10.42 -7.29
CA GLU A 20 -13.31 11.61 -6.53
C GLU A 20 -12.07 12.43 -6.17
N VAL A 21 -11.97 13.62 -6.74
CA VAL A 21 -10.92 14.60 -6.46
C VAL A 21 -11.50 15.61 -5.47
N SER A 22 -11.10 15.54 -4.19
CA SER A 22 -11.65 16.33 -3.06
C SER A 22 -12.95 15.78 -2.45
N CYS A 23 -12.84 14.63 -1.79
CA CYS A 23 -13.98 14.06 -1.06
C CYS A 23 -14.20 14.76 0.29
N ARG A 24 -15.26 15.56 0.41
CA ARG A 24 -15.69 16.11 1.71
C ARG A 24 -16.74 15.18 2.33
N TRP A 25 -16.29 14.24 3.15
CA TRP A 25 -17.19 13.45 4.01
C TRP A 25 -17.65 14.35 5.17
N VAL A 26 -18.72 15.12 4.96
CA VAL A 26 -19.37 15.82 6.07
C VAL A 26 -20.37 14.84 6.67
N ALA A 27 -20.10 14.38 7.90
CA ALA A 27 -21.15 13.79 8.72
C ALA A 27 -22.16 14.90 9.03
N SER A 28 -23.25 14.98 8.28
CA SER A 28 -24.33 15.89 8.63
C SER A 28 -24.93 15.41 9.95
N GLN A 29 -25.06 16.32 10.92
CA GLN A 29 -25.76 16.04 12.18
C GLN A 29 -27.23 15.66 11.95
N ASP A 30 -27.77 16.00 10.78
CA ASP A 30 -29.05 15.56 10.26
C ASP A 30 -28.85 14.36 9.32
N GLY A 31 -29.34 13.19 9.73
CA GLY A 31 -29.14 11.87 9.13
C GLY A 31 -28.78 11.82 7.62
N ASP A 32 -27.59 11.27 7.35
CA ASP A 32 -27.24 10.36 6.23
C ASP A 32 -27.70 10.72 4.79
N SER A 33 -28.00 11.99 4.47
CA SER A 33 -28.77 12.34 3.26
C SER A 33 -27.97 12.86 2.05
N GLY A 34 -26.63 12.88 2.11
CA GLY A 34 -25.82 13.37 1.00
C GLY A 34 -25.04 12.29 0.25
N ARG A 35 -23.76 12.15 0.59
CA ARG A 35 -22.79 11.33 -0.16
C ARG A 35 -22.67 9.89 0.36
N LEU A 36 -22.73 9.66 1.68
CA LEU A 36 -22.68 8.31 2.26
C LEU A 36 -23.75 7.38 1.68
N ALA A 37 -24.99 7.86 1.56
CA ALA A 37 -26.07 7.14 0.92
C ALA A 37 -25.80 6.86 -0.56
N ALA A 38 -25.20 7.81 -1.29
CA ALA A 38 -24.82 7.62 -2.69
C ALA A 38 -23.73 6.53 -2.85
N TYR A 39 -22.74 6.51 -1.95
CA TYR A 39 -21.71 5.47 -1.89
C TYR A 39 -22.29 4.08 -1.63
N ARG A 40 -23.32 3.95 -0.79
CA ARG A 40 -24.02 2.66 -0.58
C ARG A 40 -24.70 2.13 -1.86
N ASN A 41 -24.97 3.00 -2.84
CA ASN A 41 -25.55 2.61 -4.13
C ASN A 41 -24.50 2.23 -5.19
N LEU A 42 -23.20 2.37 -4.90
CA LEU A 42 -22.09 2.00 -5.80
C LEU A 42 -21.83 0.48 -5.78
N THR A 43 -22.87 -0.31 -5.99
CA THR A 43 -22.78 -1.77 -5.88
C THR A 43 -22.01 -2.41 -7.02
N ASN A 44 -22.00 -1.80 -8.22
CA ASN A 44 -21.30 -2.31 -9.40
C ASN A 44 -19.89 -1.74 -9.59
N LEU A 45 -19.42 -0.95 -8.63
CA LEU A 45 -18.10 -0.33 -8.70
C LEU A 45 -17.01 -1.38 -8.63
N ILE A 46 -16.07 -1.34 -9.57
CA ILE A 46 -14.91 -2.23 -9.67
C ILE A 46 -13.64 -1.47 -9.24
N ASP A 47 -13.49 -0.24 -9.73
CA ASP A 47 -12.32 0.59 -9.48
C ASP A 47 -12.71 1.88 -8.73
N LEU A 48 -12.12 2.09 -7.56
CA LEU A 48 -12.37 3.25 -6.72
C LEU A 48 -11.08 4.06 -6.53
N ARG A 49 -11.05 5.31 -7.00
CA ARG A 49 -9.97 6.24 -6.70
C ARG A 49 -10.50 7.43 -5.92
N MET A 50 -9.88 7.73 -4.79
CA MET A 50 -10.32 8.84 -3.93
C MET A 50 -9.14 9.66 -3.46
N ASP A 51 -9.34 10.98 -3.51
CA ASP A 51 -8.47 11.97 -2.91
C ASP A 51 -9.11 12.52 -1.62
N LEU A 52 -8.55 12.15 -0.48
CA LEU A 52 -9.10 12.31 0.86
C LEU A 52 -8.36 13.44 1.63
N PRO A 53 -9.01 14.59 1.89
CA PRO A 53 -8.41 15.71 2.63
C PRO A 53 -8.15 15.42 4.13
N ASP A 54 -7.34 16.28 4.76
CA ASP A 54 -6.73 16.16 6.11
C ASP A 54 -7.67 15.92 7.30
N HIS A 55 -8.98 16.06 7.11
CA HIS A 55 -9.98 16.19 8.19
C HIS A 55 -11.12 15.17 8.12
N ILE A 56 -10.92 14.04 7.47
CA ILE A 56 -11.99 13.03 7.36
C ILE A 56 -12.11 12.23 8.66
N PHE A 57 -12.95 12.74 9.56
CA PHE A 57 -13.48 11.98 10.70
C PHE A 57 -14.40 10.85 10.23
N LEU A 58 -13.83 9.72 9.78
CA LEU A 58 -14.57 8.45 9.62
C LEU A 58 -14.77 7.72 10.97
N GLN A 59 -14.64 8.42 12.10
CA GLN A 59 -14.86 7.86 13.44
C GLN A 59 -16.34 7.56 13.74
N ALA A 60 -17.30 7.96 12.90
CA ALA A 60 -18.71 7.98 13.27
C ALA A 60 -19.65 7.11 12.42
N ALA A 61 -19.19 6.44 11.37
CA ALA A 61 -20.06 5.53 10.64
C ALA A 61 -20.26 4.23 11.45
N THR A 62 -21.37 4.14 12.19
CA THR A 62 -21.80 2.92 12.89
C THR A 62 -22.04 1.75 11.94
N VAL A 63 -22.27 2.04 10.66
CA VAL A 63 -22.46 1.05 9.59
C VAL A 63 -21.44 1.30 8.47
N PRO A 64 -20.56 0.34 8.15
CA PRO A 64 -19.64 0.47 7.03
C PRO A 64 -20.39 0.52 5.71
N VAL A 65 -19.92 1.35 4.78
CA VAL A 65 -20.30 1.32 3.37
C VAL A 65 -19.70 0.07 2.74
N VAL A 66 -20.54 -0.84 2.28
CA VAL A 66 -20.10 -2.05 1.59
C VAL A 66 -20.03 -1.77 0.09
N LEU A 67 -18.86 -2.01 -0.49
CA LEU A 67 -18.59 -1.90 -1.92
C LEU A 67 -18.23 -3.31 -2.44
N PRO A 68 -19.24 -4.15 -2.72
CA PRO A 68 -19.07 -5.60 -2.82
C PRO A 68 -18.24 -6.05 -4.03
N ASN A 69 -18.23 -5.25 -5.11
CA ASN A 69 -17.57 -5.59 -6.36
C ASN A 69 -16.23 -4.86 -6.57
N VAL A 70 -15.82 -4.00 -5.64
CA VAL A 70 -14.57 -3.24 -5.77
C VAL A 70 -13.39 -4.20 -5.67
N ARG A 71 -12.56 -4.19 -6.72
CA ARG A 71 -11.35 -5.00 -6.86
C ARG A 71 -10.09 -4.16 -6.78
N SER A 72 -10.12 -2.91 -7.24
CA SER A 72 -9.00 -2.00 -7.17
C SER A 72 -9.40 -0.73 -6.43
N VAL A 73 -8.59 -0.32 -5.46
CA VAL A 73 -8.77 0.96 -4.78
C VAL A 73 -7.46 1.73 -4.68
N SER A 74 -7.52 3.02 -4.97
CA SER A 74 -6.43 3.96 -4.83
C SER A 74 -6.87 5.11 -3.92
N LEU A 75 -6.31 5.19 -2.71
CA LEU A 75 -6.53 6.29 -1.76
C LEU A 75 -5.34 7.26 -1.61
N ARG A 76 -5.53 8.54 -1.92
CA ARG A 76 -4.57 9.62 -1.58
C ARG A 76 -5.03 10.28 -0.30
N LEU A 77 -4.18 10.31 0.71
CA LEU A 77 -4.45 10.89 2.02
C LEU A 77 -3.60 12.14 2.21
N HIS A 78 -4.23 13.28 2.50
CA HIS A 78 -3.50 14.51 2.83
C HIS A 78 -3.27 14.72 4.34
N GLY A 79 -3.85 13.88 5.22
CA GLY A 79 -3.63 13.95 6.67
C GLY A 79 -3.78 12.62 7.42
N LEU A 80 -3.54 12.67 8.75
CA LEU A 80 -3.39 11.51 9.63
C LEU A 80 -4.70 11.00 10.28
N TYR A 81 -5.80 11.74 10.13
CA TYR A 81 -6.98 11.56 10.96
C TYR A 81 -8.14 11.01 10.14
N GLY A 82 -8.26 9.68 10.08
CA GLY A 82 -9.44 9.03 9.51
C GLY A 82 -9.30 7.52 9.39
N SER A 83 -10.20 6.78 10.03
CA SER A 83 -10.28 5.33 9.85
C SER A 83 -11.07 4.99 8.57
N ILE A 84 -10.40 4.58 7.48
CA ILE A 84 -11.05 3.99 6.28
C ILE A 84 -11.83 2.70 6.60
N GLN A 85 -11.86 2.26 7.86
CA GLN A 85 -12.74 1.19 8.39
C GLN A 85 -14.22 1.36 8.03
N ALA A 86 -14.64 2.56 7.62
CA ALA A 86 -15.98 2.81 7.08
C ALA A 86 -16.22 2.17 5.70
N LEU A 87 -15.21 1.68 4.98
CA LEU A 87 -15.37 1.00 3.69
C LEU A 87 -15.08 -0.49 3.82
N ALA A 88 -16.05 -1.32 3.45
CA ALA A 88 -15.90 -2.77 3.36
C ALA A 88 -15.83 -3.19 1.88
N MET A 89 -14.67 -3.71 1.46
CA MET A 89 -14.38 -4.14 0.09
C MET A 89 -13.98 -5.62 0.09
N PRO A 90 -14.95 -6.56 0.13
CA PRO A 90 -14.65 -7.98 0.32
C PRO A 90 -13.93 -8.62 -0.88
N MET A 91 -14.02 -8.03 -2.06
CA MET A 91 -13.40 -8.54 -3.30
C MET A 91 -12.11 -7.79 -3.67
N LEU A 92 -11.52 -7.04 -2.73
CA LEU A 92 -10.36 -6.21 -3.05
C LEU A 92 -9.14 -7.07 -3.41
N GLU A 93 -8.60 -6.83 -4.61
CA GLU A 93 -7.41 -7.48 -5.15
C GLU A 93 -6.20 -6.52 -5.21
N GLU A 94 -6.44 -5.23 -5.41
CA GLU A 94 -5.40 -4.20 -5.51
C GLU A 94 -5.68 -3.04 -4.55
N PHE A 95 -4.71 -2.75 -3.69
CA PHE A 95 -4.76 -1.65 -2.74
C PHE A 95 -3.57 -0.73 -2.95
N ASN A 96 -3.86 0.50 -3.38
CA ASN A 96 -2.85 1.53 -3.55
C ASN A 96 -3.11 2.70 -2.61
N ILE A 97 -2.07 3.20 -1.95
CA ILE A 97 -2.17 4.33 -1.01
C ILE A 97 -1.02 5.32 -1.13
N GLU A 98 -1.34 6.62 -1.16
CA GLU A 98 -0.35 7.70 -1.13
C GLU A 98 -0.62 8.63 0.05
N PHE A 99 0.45 8.98 0.77
CA PHE A 99 0.41 9.97 1.84
C PHE A 99 1.04 11.27 1.34
N SER A 100 0.19 12.25 1.11
CA SER A 100 0.55 13.61 0.73
C SER A 100 0.85 14.41 1.99
N HIS A 101 2.01 15.07 2.03
CA HIS A 101 2.40 16.11 2.99
C HIS A 101 1.83 16.00 4.42
N LEU A 102 2.32 15.02 5.19
CA LEU A 102 2.13 15.07 6.63
C LEU A 102 2.98 16.20 7.20
N SER A 103 2.34 17.35 7.46
CA SER A 103 2.98 18.48 8.11
C SER A 103 3.59 18.04 9.44
N HIS A 104 4.83 18.47 9.73
CA HIS A 104 5.52 18.11 10.98
C HIS A 104 4.72 18.48 12.24
N THR A 105 3.74 19.38 12.12
CA THR A 105 2.89 19.86 13.20
C THR A 105 1.88 18.83 13.73
N SER A 106 1.52 17.80 12.95
CA SER A 106 0.60 16.75 13.42
C SER A 106 1.25 15.64 14.27
N TYR A 107 2.58 15.65 14.43
CA TYR A 107 3.31 14.72 15.31
C TYR A 107 3.18 15.05 16.81
N LEU A 108 2.54 16.16 17.17
CA LEU A 108 2.47 16.63 18.56
C LEU A 108 1.46 15.86 19.43
N VAL A 109 0.61 14.99 18.86
CA VAL A 109 -0.48 14.36 19.63
C VAL A 109 -0.21 12.88 19.95
N ASP A 110 0.46 12.11 19.10
CA ASP A 110 1.11 10.83 19.41
C ASP A 110 1.69 10.29 18.09
N PRO A 111 3.02 10.32 17.87
CA PRO A 111 3.63 9.87 16.61
C PRO A 111 3.34 8.38 16.31
N TYR A 112 3.05 7.56 17.32
CA TYR A 112 2.77 6.14 17.13
C TYR A 112 1.32 5.84 16.74
N ALA A 113 0.38 6.71 17.10
CA ALA A 113 -1.05 6.50 16.86
C ALA A 113 -1.49 6.77 15.40
N ALA A 114 -0.65 7.44 14.61
CA ALA A 114 -1.07 8.04 13.34
C ALA A 114 -0.85 7.17 12.09
N PHE A 115 0.18 6.32 12.08
CA PHE A 115 0.47 5.44 10.93
C PHE A 115 0.02 3.98 11.16
N HIS A 116 0.00 3.53 12.42
CA HIS A 116 -0.54 2.22 12.80
C HIS A 116 -1.97 1.95 12.30
N PRO A 117 -2.89 2.94 12.22
CA PRO A 117 -4.22 2.71 11.72
C PRO A 117 -4.23 2.33 10.25
N VAL A 118 -3.29 2.80 9.40
CA VAL A 118 -3.53 2.89 7.94
C VAL A 118 -3.44 1.55 7.20
N LEU A 119 -2.41 0.76 7.50
CA LEU A 119 -2.37 -0.64 7.06
C LEU A 119 -3.22 -1.57 7.96
N CYS A 120 -3.69 -1.06 9.10
CA CYS A 120 -4.76 -1.66 9.90
C CYS A 120 -6.18 -1.18 9.48
N LEU A 121 -6.32 -0.41 8.38
CA LEU A 121 -7.63 0.07 7.89
C LEU A 121 -8.39 -1.00 7.14
N PHE A 122 -7.70 -2.05 6.74
CA PHE A 122 -8.38 -3.27 6.37
C PHE A 122 -9.17 -3.72 7.58
N PRO A 123 -10.49 -3.95 7.42
CA PRO A 123 -11.32 -4.34 8.53
C PRO A 123 -10.75 -5.64 9.11
N ARG A 124 -10.08 -5.53 10.27
CA ARG A 124 -9.63 -6.66 11.12
C ARG A 124 -10.77 -7.62 11.46
N ARG A 125 -12.02 -7.26 11.13
CA ARG A 125 -13.26 -7.92 11.50
C ARG A 125 -13.88 -8.81 10.42
N CYS A 126 -13.30 -8.89 9.23
CA CYS A 126 -13.76 -9.87 8.26
C CYS A 126 -12.98 -11.17 8.45
N HIS A 127 -13.62 -12.18 9.02
CA HIS A 127 -13.10 -13.56 9.20
C HIS A 127 -12.80 -14.30 7.88
N SER A 128 -12.60 -13.58 6.77
CA SER A 128 -12.24 -14.10 5.47
C SER A 128 -10.79 -13.72 5.16
N PRO A 129 -9.96 -14.65 4.65
CA PRO A 129 -8.61 -14.30 4.21
C PRO A 129 -8.68 -13.19 3.16
N SER A 130 -7.81 -12.19 3.28
CA SER A 130 -7.75 -11.09 2.31
C SER A 130 -7.47 -11.61 0.91
N HIS A 131 -8.20 -11.08 -0.07
CA HIS A 131 -8.02 -11.34 -1.50
C HIS A 131 -6.96 -10.42 -2.13
N VAL A 132 -6.37 -9.51 -1.36
CA VAL A 132 -5.40 -8.54 -1.88
C VAL A 132 -4.15 -9.27 -2.39
N ARG A 133 -3.84 -8.99 -3.65
CA ARG A 133 -2.69 -9.51 -4.41
C ARG A 133 -1.66 -8.42 -4.70
N VAL A 134 -2.08 -7.17 -4.79
CA VAL A 134 -1.21 -6.02 -5.08
C VAL A 134 -1.37 -4.99 -3.98
N LEU A 135 -0.26 -4.63 -3.34
CA LEU A 135 -0.19 -3.59 -2.32
C LEU A 135 0.86 -2.57 -2.71
N ARG A 136 0.44 -1.32 -2.93
CA ARG A 136 1.35 -0.20 -3.20
C ARG A 136 1.15 0.91 -2.19
N ALA A 137 2.23 1.40 -1.59
CA ALA A 137 2.20 2.48 -0.63
C ALA A 137 3.31 3.49 -0.92
N MET A 138 2.98 4.78 -0.99
CA MET A 138 3.93 5.86 -1.28
C MET A 138 3.80 6.98 -0.26
N SER A 139 4.92 7.58 0.14
CA SER A 139 4.92 8.85 0.86
C SER A 139 6.22 9.61 0.67
N GLY A 140 6.11 10.94 0.59
CA GLY A 140 7.27 11.84 0.69
C GLY A 140 7.72 12.12 2.12
N SER A 141 6.91 11.80 3.13
CA SER A 141 7.19 12.11 4.54
C SER A 141 7.97 10.99 5.23
N VAL A 142 8.82 11.37 6.18
CA VAL A 142 9.49 10.43 7.09
C VAL A 142 8.53 10.06 8.20
N PHE A 143 8.25 8.77 8.35
CA PHE A 143 7.44 8.25 9.45
C PHE A 143 8.32 7.77 10.61
N PRO A 144 7.80 7.77 11.84
CA PRO A 144 8.39 6.99 12.91
C PRO A 144 8.44 5.49 12.52
N PRO A 145 9.36 4.70 13.13
CA PRO A 145 9.50 3.29 12.83
C PRO A 145 8.16 2.57 12.97
N PHE A 146 7.73 1.93 11.88
CA PHE A 146 6.46 1.22 11.81
C PHE A 146 6.70 -0.27 11.61
N ASP A 147 5.91 -1.10 12.30
CA ASP A 147 5.92 -2.53 12.07
C ASP A 147 5.10 -2.90 10.82
N CYS A 148 5.72 -2.68 9.67
CA CYS A 148 5.19 -3.11 8.38
C CYS A 148 4.95 -4.61 8.31
N ALA A 149 5.70 -5.41 9.08
CA ALA A 149 5.54 -6.85 9.05
C ALA A 149 4.19 -7.29 9.63
N SER A 150 3.78 -6.73 10.76
CA SER A 150 2.47 -7.00 11.38
C SER A 150 1.30 -6.61 10.45
N ALA A 151 1.44 -5.52 9.70
CA ALA A 151 0.43 -5.13 8.72
C ALA A 151 0.28 -6.16 7.58
N LEU A 152 1.41 -6.64 7.05
CA LEU A 152 1.45 -7.56 5.92
C LEU A 152 0.94 -8.97 6.25
N GLU A 153 0.84 -9.34 7.53
CA GLU A 153 0.24 -10.62 7.95
C GLU A 153 -1.20 -10.77 7.45
N GLN A 154 -1.88 -9.65 7.22
CA GLN A 154 -3.25 -9.61 6.72
C GLN A 154 -3.35 -9.96 5.23
N PHE A 155 -2.24 -10.03 4.49
CA PHE A 155 -2.21 -10.27 3.04
C PHE A 155 -1.41 -11.55 2.68
N PRO A 156 -1.88 -12.75 3.09
CA PRO A 156 -1.17 -13.99 2.79
C PRO A 156 -1.11 -14.30 1.28
N ASN A 157 -2.00 -13.69 0.48
CA ASN A 157 -2.09 -13.87 -0.96
C ASN A 157 -1.32 -12.82 -1.77
N LEU A 158 -0.54 -11.97 -1.11
CA LEU A 158 0.15 -10.87 -1.76
C LEU A 158 1.18 -11.38 -2.78
N VAL A 159 1.07 -10.89 -4.01
CA VAL A 159 1.93 -11.19 -5.16
C VAL A 159 2.88 -10.02 -5.46
N GLU A 160 2.43 -8.79 -5.22
CA GLU A 160 3.22 -7.57 -5.43
C GLU A 160 3.18 -6.70 -4.17
N LEU A 161 4.35 -6.32 -3.68
CA LEU A 161 4.55 -5.39 -2.57
C LEU A 161 5.42 -4.24 -3.06
N SER A 162 4.83 -3.04 -3.14
CA SER A 162 5.56 -1.83 -3.53
C SER A 162 5.50 -0.79 -2.44
N LEU A 163 6.63 -0.52 -1.81
CA LEU A 163 6.77 0.45 -0.74
C LEU A 163 7.72 1.56 -1.20
N ASN A 164 7.20 2.76 -1.40
CA ASN A 164 7.97 3.97 -1.63
C ASN A 164 7.77 4.95 -0.47
N ILE A 165 8.15 4.50 0.72
CA ILE A 165 8.05 5.25 1.97
C ILE A 165 9.44 5.25 2.61
N PRO A 166 10.02 6.42 2.94
CA PRO A 166 11.33 6.49 3.59
C PRO A 166 11.38 5.64 4.86
N TYR A 167 12.45 4.87 5.04
CA TYR A 167 12.75 4.09 6.26
C TYR A 167 11.71 3.02 6.65
N VAL A 168 10.80 2.65 5.74
CA VAL A 168 9.76 1.63 6.03
C VAL A 168 10.30 0.20 6.05
N VAL A 169 11.38 -0.09 5.32
CA VAL A 169 11.99 -1.42 5.28
C VAL A 169 12.96 -1.57 6.44
N SER A 170 12.60 -2.42 7.40
CA SER A 170 13.40 -2.75 8.58
C SER A 170 13.93 -4.19 8.54
N ASN A 171 14.92 -4.51 9.37
CA ASN A 171 15.41 -5.87 9.57
C ASN A 171 14.29 -6.84 9.98
N THR A 172 13.32 -6.39 10.78
CA THR A 172 12.16 -7.19 11.18
C THR A 172 11.30 -7.55 9.97
N LEU A 173 11.04 -6.60 9.08
CA LEU A 173 10.32 -6.88 7.84
C LEU A 173 11.10 -7.86 6.96
N VAL A 174 12.38 -7.57 6.73
CA VAL A 174 13.26 -8.37 5.87
C VAL A 174 13.37 -9.81 6.39
N SER A 175 13.63 -10.00 7.69
CA SER A 175 13.80 -11.33 8.30
C SER A 175 12.52 -12.17 8.23
N ARG A 176 11.35 -11.53 8.32
CA ARG A 176 10.05 -12.20 8.22
C ARG A 176 9.64 -12.53 6.78
N LEU A 177 10.22 -11.86 5.79
CA LEU A 177 10.09 -12.24 4.39
C LEU A 177 10.98 -13.44 4.03
N VAL A 178 12.01 -13.75 4.82
CA VAL A 178 12.85 -14.93 4.63
C VAL A 178 12.09 -16.20 5.01
N PRO A 179 12.01 -17.22 4.13
CA PRO A 179 11.50 -18.52 4.51
C PRO A 179 12.44 -19.19 5.52
N HIS A 180 11.88 -19.70 6.62
CA HIS A 180 12.63 -20.44 7.65
C HIS A 180 12.13 -21.89 7.70
N ASP A 181 12.99 -22.82 8.14
CA ASP A 181 12.61 -24.22 8.25
C ASP A 181 11.39 -24.40 9.16
N GLY A 182 10.30 -24.93 8.59
CA GLY A 182 9.04 -25.19 9.29
C GLY A 182 8.06 -24.01 9.37
N ASN A 183 8.43 -22.80 8.93
CA ASN A 183 7.54 -21.63 8.94
C ASN A 183 7.50 -20.94 7.58
N LEU A 184 6.28 -20.71 7.07
CA LEU A 184 6.10 -19.92 5.86
C LEU A 184 6.52 -18.46 6.11
N PRO A 185 7.23 -17.83 5.16
CA PRO A 185 7.52 -16.42 5.26
C PRO A 185 6.23 -15.60 5.18
N LEU A 186 6.32 -14.36 5.64
CA LEU A 186 5.36 -13.32 5.34
C LEU A 186 5.17 -13.20 3.82
N ALA A 187 3.91 -13.09 3.36
CA ALA A 187 3.56 -13.07 1.94
C ALA A 187 4.26 -14.20 1.13
N PRO A 188 3.88 -15.48 1.35
CA PRO A 188 4.54 -16.60 0.69
C PRO A 188 4.39 -16.58 -0.83
N LYS A 189 3.34 -15.93 -1.37
CA LYS A 189 3.08 -15.79 -2.81
C LYS A 189 3.76 -14.59 -3.47
N LEU A 190 4.60 -13.86 -2.74
CA LEU A 190 5.22 -12.63 -3.24
C LEU A 190 6.21 -12.92 -4.38
N GLU A 191 5.92 -12.33 -5.54
CA GLU A 191 6.66 -12.48 -6.79
C GLU A 191 7.33 -11.17 -7.23
N ARG A 192 6.86 -10.02 -6.74
CA ARG A 192 7.43 -8.71 -7.03
C ARG A 192 7.57 -7.89 -5.76
N ILE A 193 8.77 -7.32 -5.60
CA ILE A 193 9.08 -6.42 -4.49
C ILE A 193 9.64 -5.14 -5.07
N HIS A 194 9.11 -4.02 -4.61
CA HIS A 194 9.62 -2.70 -4.90
C HIS A 194 9.89 -1.99 -3.58
N PHE A 195 11.16 -1.75 -3.24
CA PHE A 195 11.55 -1.13 -1.97
C PHE A 195 12.29 0.18 -2.18
N PRO A 196 12.14 1.17 -1.27
CA PRO A 196 12.71 2.48 -1.47
C PRO A 196 14.18 2.50 -1.09
N ASN A 197 14.97 3.24 -1.86
CA ASN A 197 16.41 3.39 -1.60
C ASN A 197 16.73 3.89 -0.18
N ARG A 198 15.94 4.84 0.32
CA ARG A 198 16.18 5.46 1.64
C ARG A 198 16.11 4.47 2.82
N SER A 199 15.48 3.30 2.67
CA SER A 199 15.37 2.37 3.80
C SER A 199 16.64 1.56 4.06
N LEU A 200 17.50 1.33 3.07
CA LEU A 200 18.75 0.60 3.26
C LEU A 200 19.89 1.48 3.81
N LEU A 201 19.70 2.80 3.80
CA LEU A 201 20.60 3.78 4.41
C LEU A 201 20.42 3.91 5.93
N HIS A 202 19.33 3.36 6.48
CA HIS A 202 19.05 3.44 7.92
C HIS A 202 19.65 2.24 8.64
N ASN A 203 20.24 2.45 9.82
CA ASN A 203 20.91 1.43 10.65
C ASN A 203 20.01 0.22 11.01
N ASP A 204 18.71 0.32 10.76
CA ASP A 204 17.72 -0.70 11.11
C ASP A 204 17.55 -1.79 10.04
N CYS A 205 18.18 -1.68 8.86
CA CYS A 205 18.21 -2.74 7.86
C CYS A 205 19.65 -3.09 7.48
N LEU A 206 20.16 -4.20 8.01
CA LEU A 206 21.51 -4.67 7.70
C LEU A 206 21.53 -5.21 6.27
N TRP A 207 22.48 -4.70 5.47
CA TRP A 207 22.71 -5.14 4.11
C TRP A 207 22.79 -6.67 3.97
N GLN A 208 23.45 -7.34 4.92
CA GLN A 208 23.56 -8.81 4.91
C GLN A 208 22.19 -9.50 4.97
N ASN A 209 21.31 -9.09 5.88
CA ASN A 209 19.96 -9.66 6.01
C ASN A 209 19.13 -9.39 4.75
N PHE A 210 19.32 -8.21 4.16
CA PHE A 210 18.66 -7.84 2.91
C PHE A 210 19.05 -8.77 1.76
N VAL A 211 20.35 -8.99 1.59
CA VAL A 211 20.89 -9.90 0.58
C VAL A 211 20.42 -11.34 0.84
N GLU A 212 20.45 -11.80 2.08
CA GLU A 212 19.95 -13.13 2.47
C GLU A 212 18.48 -13.31 2.06
N MET A 213 17.63 -12.32 2.32
CA MET A 213 16.24 -12.32 1.89
C MET A 213 16.12 -12.44 0.37
N LEU A 214 16.91 -11.69 -0.40
CA LEU A 214 16.91 -11.82 -1.86
C LEU A 214 17.30 -13.23 -2.31
N TYR A 215 18.36 -13.83 -1.75
CA TYR A 215 18.75 -15.21 -2.07
C TYR A 215 17.62 -16.20 -1.79
N ALA A 216 17.05 -16.12 -0.59
CA ALA A 216 16.00 -17.04 -0.14
C ALA A 216 14.70 -16.89 -0.95
N ARG A 217 14.41 -15.68 -1.45
CA ARG A 217 13.20 -15.40 -2.26
C ARG A 217 13.39 -15.68 -3.74
N PHE A 218 14.55 -15.40 -4.33
CA PHE A 218 14.82 -15.73 -5.73
C PHE A 218 15.09 -17.23 -5.95
N ARG A 219 15.45 -17.98 -4.91
CA ARG A 219 15.66 -19.44 -4.95
C ARG A 219 15.05 -20.11 -3.72
N PRO A 220 13.70 -20.13 -3.60
CA PRO A 220 13.05 -20.73 -2.45
C PRO A 220 13.32 -22.24 -2.40
N THR A 221 13.74 -22.74 -1.24
CA THR A 221 13.90 -24.16 -0.95
C THR A 221 12.68 -24.75 -0.25
N VAL A 222 11.83 -23.89 0.33
CA VAL A 222 10.63 -24.26 1.09
C VAL A 222 9.42 -24.39 0.17
N HIS A 223 8.71 -25.51 0.27
CA HIS A 223 7.49 -25.77 -0.50
C HIS A 223 6.37 -24.75 -0.16
N GLY A 224 5.64 -24.28 -1.16
CA GLY A 224 4.53 -23.32 -0.98
C GLY A 224 4.95 -21.85 -1.00
N VAL A 225 6.24 -21.56 -1.21
CA VAL A 225 6.75 -20.18 -1.39
C VAL A 225 6.97 -19.93 -2.88
N SER A 226 6.33 -18.87 -3.40
CA SER A 226 6.56 -18.40 -4.76
C SER A 226 7.98 -17.83 -4.89
N ARG A 227 8.62 -18.16 -6.01
CA ARG A 227 9.88 -17.55 -6.39
C ARG A 227 9.67 -16.07 -6.73
N LEU A 228 10.49 -15.21 -6.14
CA LEU A 228 10.57 -13.80 -6.53
C LEU A 228 11.02 -13.72 -7.99
N GLN A 229 10.22 -13.05 -8.80
CA GLN A 229 10.47 -12.86 -10.22
C GLN A 229 11.26 -11.58 -10.44
N THR A 230 10.84 -10.49 -9.82
CA THR A 230 11.44 -9.16 -10.00
C THR A 230 11.65 -8.47 -8.66
N PHE A 231 12.82 -7.85 -8.51
CA PHE A 231 13.12 -6.93 -7.43
C PHE A 231 13.45 -5.54 -8.01
N GLU A 232 12.78 -4.52 -7.51
CA GLU A 232 12.86 -3.15 -7.99
C GLU A 232 13.33 -2.21 -6.86
N PHE A 233 14.35 -1.40 -7.18
CA PHE A 233 15.00 -0.48 -6.24
C PHE A 233 15.15 0.90 -6.89
N PRO A 234 14.14 1.77 -6.75
CA PRO A 234 14.11 3.08 -7.37
C PRO A 234 15.06 3.97 -6.57
N THR A 235 15.89 4.73 -7.27
CA THR A 235 16.75 5.71 -6.62
C THR A 235 16.24 7.10 -6.87
N ASP A 236 15.85 7.81 -5.81
CA ASP A 236 15.73 9.27 -5.91
C ASP A 236 17.12 9.89 -6.03
N SER A 237 17.22 10.99 -6.78
CA SER A 237 18.46 11.66 -7.13
C SER A 237 19.18 12.36 -5.97
N ARG A 238 18.60 12.40 -4.77
CA ARG A 238 19.05 13.22 -3.63
C ARG A 238 19.69 12.43 -2.49
N ALA A 239 19.48 11.12 -2.39
CA ALA A 239 20.01 10.28 -1.31
C ALA A 239 20.44 8.90 -1.82
N TYR A 240 21.39 8.87 -2.76
CA TYR A 240 21.84 7.66 -3.45
C TYR A 240 23.00 6.97 -2.71
N ASP A 241 22.83 5.70 -2.35
CA ASP A 241 23.94 4.86 -1.89
C ASP A 241 24.57 4.13 -3.08
N PHE A 242 25.79 4.55 -3.47
CA PHE A 242 26.51 3.94 -4.58
C PHE A 242 26.90 2.49 -4.32
N ASP A 243 27.16 2.13 -3.07
CA ASP A 243 27.63 0.81 -2.70
C ASP A 243 26.50 -0.21 -2.71
N VAL A 244 25.32 0.16 -2.20
CA VAL A 244 24.11 -0.68 -2.28
C VAL A 244 23.73 -0.96 -3.72
N VAL A 245 23.71 0.06 -4.58
CA VAL A 245 23.36 -0.14 -5.99
C VAL A 245 24.42 -0.96 -6.73
N ALA A 246 25.70 -0.73 -6.47
CA ALA A 246 26.77 -1.57 -7.03
C ALA A 246 26.64 -3.03 -6.58
N GLY A 247 26.31 -3.26 -5.31
CA GLY A 247 26.02 -4.59 -4.76
C GLY A 247 24.85 -5.28 -5.46
N LEU A 248 23.73 -4.57 -5.64
CA LEU A 248 22.55 -5.08 -6.37
C LEU A 248 22.85 -5.39 -7.84
N LYS A 249 23.61 -4.54 -8.54
CA LYS A 249 24.06 -4.81 -9.92
C LYS A 249 24.96 -6.04 -9.99
N THR A 250 25.86 -6.21 -9.03
CA THR A 250 26.73 -7.39 -8.94
C THR A 250 25.90 -8.66 -8.73
N LEU A 251 24.88 -8.62 -7.86
CA LEU A 251 23.97 -9.75 -7.66
C LEU A 251 23.18 -10.11 -8.91
N ARG A 252 22.67 -9.09 -9.63
CA ARG A 252 21.99 -9.24 -10.92
C ARG A 252 22.86 -9.97 -11.93
N GLU A 253 24.08 -9.49 -12.13
CA GLU A 253 25.02 -10.02 -13.12
C GLU A 253 25.47 -11.45 -12.78
N ARG A 254 25.78 -11.71 -11.50
CA ARG A 254 26.26 -13.02 -11.04
C ARG A 254 25.19 -14.11 -11.08
N ASN A 255 23.93 -13.77 -10.80
CA ASN A 255 22.86 -14.76 -10.63
C ASN A 255 21.82 -14.77 -11.76
N HIS A 256 21.87 -13.81 -12.69
CA HIS A 256 20.87 -13.59 -13.73
C HIS A 256 19.45 -13.40 -13.18
N TRP A 257 19.34 -12.68 -12.07
CA TRP A 257 18.04 -12.30 -11.48
C TRP A 257 17.52 -10.99 -12.10
N ASP A 258 16.20 -10.81 -12.19
CA ASP A 258 15.60 -9.53 -12.60
C ASP A 258 15.62 -8.56 -11.42
N ILE A 259 16.77 -7.91 -11.24
CA ILE A 259 16.97 -6.83 -10.30
C ILE A 259 17.08 -5.52 -11.10
N ARG A 260 16.20 -4.56 -10.82
CA ARG A 260 16.18 -3.26 -11.49
C ARG A 260 16.53 -2.18 -10.48
N VAL A 261 17.47 -1.31 -10.86
CA VAL A 261 18.02 -0.29 -9.97
C VAL A 261 18.09 1.05 -10.67
N GLY A 262 17.82 2.12 -9.91
CA GLY A 262 17.97 3.49 -10.39
C GLY A 262 17.10 3.80 -11.59
N SER A 263 17.69 4.26 -12.70
CA SER A 263 16.95 4.65 -13.92
C SER A 263 16.19 3.50 -14.57
N ASP A 264 16.60 2.25 -14.32
CA ASP A 264 15.92 1.05 -14.83
C ASP A 264 14.62 0.76 -14.07
N CYS A 265 14.33 1.54 -13.02
CA CYS A 265 13.23 1.36 -12.09
C CYS A 265 12.57 2.70 -11.80
N VAL A 266 11.37 2.90 -12.35
CA VAL A 266 10.53 4.05 -12.03
C VAL A 266 9.38 3.56 -11.18
N PHE A 267 9.30 4.05 -9.93
CA PHE A 267 8.10 3.84 -9.14
C PHE A 267 6.97 4.65 -9.79
N PRO A 268 5.86 4.02 -10.19
CA PRO A 268 4.81 4.71 -10.92
C PRO A 268 4.24 5.83 -10.05
N ALA A 269 4.11 7.03 -10.61
CA ALA A 269 3.48 8.12 -9.91
C ALA A 269 2.02 7.76 -9.58
N TRP A 270 1.44 8.39 -8.56
CA TRP A 270 0.02 8.20 -8.22
C TRP A 270 -0.92 8.30 -9.42
N ASP A 271 -0.67 9.29 -10.29
CA ASP A 271 -1.47 9.53 -11.48
C ASP A 271 -1.29 8.45 -12.55
N GLU A 272 -0.19 7.69 -12.48
CA GLU A 272 0.14 6.57 -13.34
C GLU A 272 -0.37 5.24 -12.81
N TRP A 273 -0.90 5.20 -11.57
CA TRP A 273 -1.68 4.06 -11.08
C TRP A 273 -2.98 4.05 -11.86
N ARG A 274 -2.93 3.47 -13.06
CA ARG A 274 -4.06 3.37 -13.97
C ARG A 274 -5.13 2.52 -13.29
N MET A 275 -6.35 3.04 -13.30
CA MET A 275 -7.55 2.20 -13.21
C MET A 275 -7.75 1.59 -14.60
N CYS A 276 -7.08 0.46 -14.86
CA CYS A 276 -7.16 -0.28 -16.13
C CYS A 276 -8.58 -0.72 -16.41
#